data_AF-A0A8S1T419-F1
#
_entry.id   AF-A0A8S1T419-F1
#
_cell.length_a   1.000
_cell.length_b   1.000
_cell.length_c   1.000
_cell.angle_alpha   90.00
_cell.angle_beta   90.00
_cell.angle_gamma   90.00
#
_symmetry.space_group_name_H-M   'P 1'
#
loop_
_entity.id
_entity.type
_entity.pdbx_description
1 polymer ?
#
loop_
_entity_poly.entity_id
_entity_poly.type
_entity_poly.pdbx_seq_one_letter_code
_entity_poly.pdbx_strand_id
1 'polypeptide(L)'
;MDQQNSGNREENSVQARNRRRRNDSNNRDFTCGCGKSYLSYAALYTHLKQKHDSIAPNGTQLPNNANQRPGRGRPRRQEDQDRKSAKSDDGQSESGIEPEETLEELLTFFDSLGNFRQPEKFENEVETQVFLLSNFPCNVFSNCQEYQGIYDLLKDLTNEKIKCQDIDLLANEPFDKDKSLRNTNVTKILAYFLTQIGPKLCVEAYREMAIFVVFYQKCLNTIGYQAILNYQKGLKNGDHKQLDIKEEVTQNQEFCDVQNGEHILLIANDFILSFLPQSYLGLEAIEKNFKIFGSCAEKLKNAVYVTQHFSYWLYSLKFTNSRLDFYTDDD
;
A
#
# COMPACT_ATOMS: atom_id res chain seq x y z
N MET A 1 -79.21 5.07 -16.87
CA MET A 1 -77.86 5.28 -16.28
C MET A 1 -77.56 4.04 -15.46
N ASP A 2 -77.31 2.85 -16.04
CA ASP A 2 -76.21 2.47 -16.96
C ASP A 2 -74.85 2.77 -16.33
N GLN A 3 -73.87 1.88 -16.20
CA GLN A 3 -73.69 0.48 -16.58
C GLN A 3 -72.50 -0.07 -15.75
N GLN A 4 -72.47 -1.38 -15.54
CA GLN A 4 -71.31 -2.15 -15.08
C GLN A 4 -70.11 -1.93 -16.02
N ASN A 5 -68.87 -1.92 -15.50
CA ASN A 5 -67.75 -2.40 -16.31
C ASN A 5 -66.63 -3.04 -15.49
N SER A 6 -66.19 -4.15 -16.04
CA SER A 6 -65.23 -5.13 -15.55
C SER A 6 -63.83 -4.84 -16.09
N GLY A 7 -62.81 -5.40 -15.44
CA GLY A 7 -61.57 -5.83 -16.09
C GLY A 7 -60.39 -4.87 -16.03
N ASN A 8 -59.37 -5.18 -15.22
CA ASN A 8 -58.24 -5.98 -15.72
C ASN A 8 -57.19 -6.20 -14.62
N ARG A 9 -56.93 -7.48 -14.36
CA ARG A 9 -55.73 -8.00 -13.70
C ARG A 9 -54.55 -7.86 -14.67
N GLU A 10 -53.47 -7.24 -14.23
CA GLU A 10 -52.15 -7.50 -14.81
C GLU A 10 -51.26 -8.18 -13.77
N GLU A 11 -51.10 -9.49 -13.99
CA GLU A 11 -50.16 -10.38 -13.33
C GLU A 11 -48.73 -10.08 -13.82
N ASN A 12 -47.97 -9.30 -13.07
CA ASN A 12 -46.52 -9.25 -13.27
C ASN A 12 -45.87 -10.47 -12.61
N SER A 13 -45.76 -11.52 -13.41
CA SER A 13 -45.06 -12.77 -13.10
C SER A 13 -43.56 -12.51 -12.84
N VAL A 14 -43.17 -12.66 -11.57
CA VAL A 14 -41.77 -12.75 -11.15
C VAL A 14 -41.20 -14.06 -11.69
N GLN A 15 -40.46 -13.99 -12.79
CA GLN A 15 -39.68 -15.11 -13.30
C GLN A 15 -38.52 -15.42 -12.34
N ALA A 16 -38.83 -16.22 -11.33
CA ALA A 16 -37.83 -16.87 -10.50
C ALA A 16 -36.92 -17.72 -11.39
N ARG A 17 -35.68 -17.26 -11.60
CA ARG A 17 -34.62 -18.02 -12.26
C ARG A 17 -34.48 -19.38 -11.60
N ASN A 18 -34.98 -20.39 -12.30
CA ASN A 18 -34.93 -21.78 -11.92
C ASN A 18 -33.46 -22.21 -11.80
N ARG A 19 -32.90 -22.17 -10.58
CA ARG A 19 -31.56 -22.69 -10.26
C ARG A 19 -31.57 -24.18 -10.60
N ARG A 20 -30.91 -24.55 -11.71
CA ARG A 20 -30.73 -25.94 -12.12
C ARG A 20 -30.13 -26.70 -10.94
N ARG A 21 -30.89 -27.63 -10.35
CA ARG A 21 -30.35 -28.60 -9.38
C ARG A 21 -29.43 -29.54 -10.16
N ARG A 22 -28.14 -29.20 -10.19
CA ARG A 22 -27.09 -30.03 -10.80
C ARG A 22 -26.88 -31.24 -9.90
N ASN A 23 -27.65 -32.29 -10.14
CA ASN A 23 -27.56 -33.57 -9.44
C ASN A 23 -26.51 -34.46 -10.13
N ASP A 24 -25.28 -33.97 -10.26
CA ASP A 24 -24.15 -34.79 -10.74
C ASP A 24 -23.59 -35.57 -9.55
N SER A 25 -23.91 -36.86 -9.49
CA SER A 25 -23.37 -37.79 -8.47
C SER A 25 -21.91 -38.17 -8.74
N ASN A 26 -21.37 -37.85 -9.92
CA ASN A 26 -20.11 -38.41 -10.42
C ASN A 26 -18.84 -37.60 -10.07
N ASN A 27 -18.90 -36.63 -9.15
CA ASN A 27 -17.73 -35.78 -8.87
C ASN A 27 -17.58 -35.36 -7.40
N ARG A 28 -18.03 -36.20 -6.46
CA ARG A 28 -17.95 -35.92 -5.01
C ARG A 28 -16.84 -36.75 -4.36
N ASP A 29 -15.60 -36.39 -4.66
CA ASP A 29 -14.41 -37.13 -4.22
C ASP A 29 -14.05 -36.91 -2.73
N PHE A 30 -14.75 -36.00 -2.05
CA PHE A 30 -14.46 -35.61 -0.67
C PHE A 30 -15.59 -36.07 0.26
N THR A 31 -15.34 -37.10 1.05
CA THR A 31 -16.37 -37.70 1.93
C THR A 31 -15.99 -37.52 3.40
N CYS A 32 -16.91 -36.99 4.20
CA CYS A 32 -16.77 -36.89 5.65
C CYS A 32 -17.15 -38.22 6.32
N GLY A 33 -16.51 -38.58 7.43
CA GLY A 33 -16.84 -39.77 8.23
C GLY A 33 -18.30 -39.82 8.73
N CYS A 34 -19.05 -38.72 8.67
CA CYS A 34 -20.49 -38.66 8.94
C CYS A 34 -21.38 -39.07 7.74
N GLY A 35 -20.80 -39.47 6.61
CA GLY A 35 -21.50 -39.96 5.41
C GLY A 35 -21.87 -38.90 4.38
N LYS A 36 -21.49 -37.63 4.58
CA LYS A 36 -21.73 -36.54 3.61
C LYS A 36 -20.58 -36.41 2.61
N SER A 37 -20.92 -36.27 1.34
CA SER A 37 -19.96 -36.09 0.25
C SER A 37 -20.04 -34.68 -0.38
N TYR A 38 -18.89 -34.13 -0.73
CA TYR A 38 -18.69 -32.75 -1.17
C TYR A 38 -17.94 -32.72 -2.50
N LEU A 39 -18.21 -31.67 -3.29
CA LEU A 39 -17.62 -31.46 -4.62
C LEU A 39 -16.17 -30.92 -4.55
N SER A 40 -15.75 -30.37 -3.42
CA SER A 40 -14.42 -29.78 -3.25
C SER A 40 -13.94 -29.92 -1.82
N TYR A 41 -12.61 -29.88 -1.66
CA TYR A 41 -11.97 -29.92 -0.35
C TYR A 41 -12.40 -28.73 0.55
N ALA A 42 -12.52 -27.51 -0.02
CA ALA A 42 -12.95 -26.33 0.73
C ALA A 42 -14.36 -26.49 1.35
N ALA A 43 -15.27 -27.17 0.62
CA ALA A 43 -16.60 -27.46 1.12
C ALA A 43 -16.57 -28.50 2.26
N LEU A 44 -15.73 -29.54 2.14
CA LEU A 44 -15.50 -30.50 3.23
C LEU A 44 -14.89 -29.82 4.46
N TYR A 45 -13.88 -28.96 4.28
CA TYR A 45 -13.22 -28.23 5.36
C TYR A 45 -14.20 -27.34 6.14
N THR A 46 -15.04 -26.58 5.42
CA THR A 46 -16.10 -25.77 6.04
C THR A 46 -17.07 -26.64 6.84
N HIS A 47 -17.41 -27.81 6.32
CA HIS A 47 -18.27 -28.77 7.03
C HIS A 47 -17.61 -29.31 8.30
N LEU A 48 -16.33 -29.71 8.26
CA LEU A 48 -15.59 -30.18 9.43
C LEU A 48 -15.52 -29.09 10.51
N LYS A 49 -15.26 -27.84 10.11
CA LYS A 49 -15.23 -26.68 11.03
C LYS A 49 -16.57 -26.45 11.72
N GLN A 50 -17.68 -26.62 11.00
CA GLN A 50 -19.03 -26.33 11.54
C GLN A 50 -19.69 -27.50 12.28
N LYS A 51 -19.32 -28.75 11.98
CA LYS A 51 -20.02 -29.95 12.47
C LYS A 51 -19.16 -30.93 13.25
N HIS A 52 -17.86 -30.77 13.20
CA HIS A 52 -16.90 -31.67 13.85
C HIS A 52 -15.79 -30.90 14.58
N ASP A 53 -16.02 -29.63 14.92
CA ASP A 53 -15.06 -28.76 15.62
C ASP A 53 -13.65 -28.76 14.99
N SER A 54 -13.61 -28.81 13.65
CA SER A 54 -12.38 -28.91 12.84
C SER A 54 -11.58 -30.22 12.99
N ILE A 55 -12.12 -31.22 13.70
CA ILE A 55 -11.51 -32.55 13.84
C ILE A 55 -12.15 -33.51 12.83
N ALA A 56 -11.36 -34.15 11.98
CA ALA A 56 -11.87 -35.09 10.98
C ALA A 56 -12.33 -36.40 11.65
N PRO A 57 -13.63 -36.76 11.59
CA PRO A 57 -14.11 -38.03 12.14
C PRO A 57 -13.54 -39.23 11.35
N ASN A 58 -13.48 -40.39 12.00
CA ASN A 58 -13.01 -41.64 11.39
C ASN A 58 -13.76 -41.94 10.09
N GLY A 59 -13.02 -42.26 9.02
CA GLY A 59 -13.57 -42.50 7.69
C GLY A 59 -13.65 -41.26 6.77
N THR A 60 -13.15 -40.10 7.22
CA THR A 60 -13.02 -38.92 6.35
C THR A 60 -11.94 -39.15 5.28
N GLN A 61 -12.32 -39.05 4.00
CA GLN A 61 -11.40 -39.14 2.86
C GLN A 61 -10.86 -37.76 2.53
N LEU A 62 -9.64 -37.49 3.01
CA LEU A 62 -8.85 -36.32 2.64
C LEU A 62 -8.11 -36.61 1.32
N PRO A 63 -7.87 -35.61 0.46
CA PRO A 63 -7.08 -35.81 -0.75
C PRO A 63 -5.70 -36.32 -0.34
N ASN A 64 -5.42 -37.57 -0.72
CA ASN A 64 -4.14 -38.19 -0.44
C ASN A 64 -3.09 -37.41 -1.24
N ASN A 65 -2.15 -36.75 -0.58
CA ASN A 65 -1.00 -36.07 -1.21
C ASN A 65 -0.12 -37.04 -2.04
N ALA A 66 -0.47 -38.34 -2.07
CA ALA A 66 0.18 -39.41 -2.81
C ALA A 66 0.05 -39.33 -4.35
N ASN A 67 -0.78 -38.45 -4.90
CA ASN A 67 -0.93 -38.27 -6.36
C ASN A 67 -0.33 -36.96 -6.91
N GLN A 68 0.69 -36.39 -6.23
CA GLN A 68 1.66 -35.58 -6.97
C GLN A 68 2.36 -36.51 -7.97
N ARG A 69 1.96 -36.42 -9.24
CA ARG A 69 2.60 -37.17 -10.33
C ARG A 69 4.11 -36.94 -10.23
N PRO A 70 4.93 -38.00 -10.09
CA PRO A 70 6.37 -37.85 -10.02
C PRO A 70 6.84 -37.22 -11.33
N GLY A 71 7.46 -36.05 -11.20
CA GLY A 71 8.14 -35.37 -12.29
C GLY A 71 9.07 -36.35 -12.99
N ARG A 72 8.82 -36.58 -14.28
CA ARG A 72 9.73 -37.33 -15.13
C ARG A 72 11.04 -36.57 -15.24
N GLY A 73 12.13 -37.19 -14.76
CA GLY A 73 13.48 -36.98 -15.29
C GLY A 73 14.44 -36.15 -14.43
N ARG A 74 15.05 -36.78 -13.41
CA ARG A 74 16.52 -36.92 -13.24
C ARG A 74 16.78 -37.71 -11.93
N PRO A 75 17.57 -38.80 -11.93
CA PRO A 75 17.91 -39.51 -10.69
C PRO A 75 18.63 -38.57 -9.72
N ARG A 76 18.07 -38.39 -8.51
CA ARG A 76 18.73 -37.62 -7.43
C ARG A 76 19.88 -38.44 -6.86
N ARG A 77 21.09 -37.86 -6.86
CA ARG A 77 22.27 -38.40 -6.16
C ARG A 77 21.98 -38.49 -4.66
N GLN A 78 22.50 -39.54 -4.04
CA GLN A 78 22.15 -40.00 -2.69
C GLN A 78 22.91 -39.27 -1.57
N GLU A 79 23.67 -38.21 -1.89
CA GLU A 79 24.56 -37.51 -0.94
C GLU A 79 23.94 -36.26 -0.28
N ASP A 80 22.70 -35.88 -0.62
CA ASP A 80 22.05 -34.67 -0.09
C ASP A 80 21.16 -34.92 1.16
N GLN A 81 21.18 -36.11 1.76
CA GLN A 81 20.30 -36.42 2.91
C GLN A 81 20.81 -35.89 4.26
N ASP A 82 22.11 -35.61 4.42
CA ASP A 82 22.66 -35.19 5.72
C ASP A 82 22.81 -33.67 5.91
N ARG A 83 22.32 -32.85 4.95
CA ARG A 83 22.26 -31.38 5.10
C ARG A 83 20.86 -30.82 5.44
N LYS A 84 19.92 -31.67 5.86
CA LYS A 84 18.49 -31.32 6.01
C LYS A 84 18.03 -30.91 7.42
N SER A 85 18.93 -30.63 8.35
CA SER A 85 18.58 -30.26 9.74
C SER A 85 18.72 -28.75 10.07
N ALA A 86 18.79 -27.87 9.06
CA ALA A 86 18.75 -26.41 9.27
C ALA A 86 18.04 -25.65 8.14
N LYS A 87 16.89 -26.16 7.66
CA LYS A 87 15.96 -25.29 6.93
C LYS A 87 15.04 -24.64 7.95
N SER A 88 15.42 -23.43 8.36
CA SER A 88 14.49 -22.49 8.98
C SER A 88 13.26 -22.36 8.09
N ASP A 89 12.13 -22.35 8.76
CA ASP A 89 10.79 -22.12 8.24
C ASP A 89 10.62 -20.63 7.88
N ASP A 90 11.57 -20.08 7.11
CA ASP A 90 11.54 -18.70 6.65
C ASP A 90 10.56 -18.58 5.47
N GLY A 91 9.28 -18.42 5.81
CA GLY A 91 8.48 -17.28 5.34
C GLY A 91 8.35 -17.02 3.84
N GLN A 92 8.63 -18.00 2.97
CA GLN A 92 8.45 -17.85 1.53
C GLN A 92 6.97 -17.95 1.14
N SER A 93 6.22 -16.87 1.40
CA SER A 93 5.11 -16.37 0.57
C SER A 93 4.68 -14.99 1.09
N GLU A 94 5.61 -14.06 1.34
CA GLU A 94 5.25 -12.66 1.16
C GLU A 94 4.92 -12.53 -0.34
N SER A 95 3.64 -12.60 -0.70
CA SER A 95 3.16 -12.04 -1.95
C SER A 95 3.43 -10.54 -1.88
N GLY A 96 4.67 -10.15 -2.13
CA GLY A 96 5.11 -8.77 -2.13
C GLY A 96 4.27 -8.06 -3.17
N ILE A 97 3.34 -7.23 -2.71
CA ILE A 97 2.60 -6.32 -3.59
C ILE A 97 3.66 -5.51 -4.30
N GLU A 98 3.68 -5.59 -5.63
CA GLU A 98 4.67 -4.86 -6.42
C GLU A 98 4.44 -3.35 -6.20
N PRO A 99 5.50 -2.52 -6.12
CA PRO A 99 5.35 -1.08 -5.93
C PRO A 99 4.38 -0.43 -6.94
N GLU A 100 4.35 -0.97 -8.15
CA GLU A 100 3.47 -0.53 -9.24
C GLU A 100 2.00 -0.86 -8.99
N GLU A 101 1.69 -2.01 -8.39
CA GLU A 101 0.34 -2.39 -7.99
C GLU A 101 -0.19 -1.44 -6.93
N THR A 102 0.64 -1.10 -5.93
CA THR A 102 0.26 -0.12 -4.90
C THR A 102 -0.05 1.26 -5.49
N LEU A 103 0.75 1.71 -6.48
CA LEU A 103 0.47 2.97 -7.17
C LEU A 103 -0.81 2.90 -8.02
N GLU A 104 -1.10 1.76 -8.63
CA GLU A 104 -2.32 1.57 -9.42
C GLU A 104 -3.57 1.54 -8.54
N GLU A 105 -3.50 0.94 -7.35
CA GLU A 105 -4.56 1.02 -6.33
C GLU A 105 -4.82 2.47 -5.91
N LEU A 106 -3.75 3.24 -5.65
CA LEU A 106 -3.85 4.67 -5.34
C LEU A 106 -4.49 5.48 -6.49
N LEU A 107 -4.15 5.19 -7.74
CA LEU A 107 -4.75 5.85 -8.90
C LEU A 107 -6.23 5.47 -9.07
N THR A 108 -6.57 4.21 -8.82
CA THR A 108 -7.97 3.74 -8.83
C THR A 108 -8.80 4.45 -7.77
N PHE A 109 -8.22 4.67 -6.59
CA PHE A 109 -8.84 5.50 -5.57
C PHE A 109 -9.05 6.93 -6.05
N PHE A 110 -8.06 7.56 -6.70
CA PHE A 110 -8.26 8.89 -7.26
C PHE A 110 -9.37 8.90 -8.33
N ASP A 111 -9.44 7.91 -9.21
CA ASP A 111 -10.55 7.79 -10.17
C ASP A 111 -11.93 7.76 -9.48
N SER A 112 -12.02 7.13 -8.30
CA SER A 112 -13.25 7.08 -7.52
C SER A 112 -13.67 8.44 -6.96
N LEU A 113 -12.72 9.36 -6.77
CA LEU A 113 -12.97 10.75 -6.37
C LEU A 113 -13.26 11.66 -7.58
N GLY A 114 -12.78 11.29 -8.77
CA GLY A 114 -12.96 12.04 -10.01
C GLY A 114 -11.92 11.67 -11.08
N ASN A 115 -11.99 12.30 -12.26
CA ASN A 115 -11.05 12.04 -13.36
C ASN A 115 -9.67 12.69 -13.11
N PHE A 116 -8.90 12.14 -12.18
CA PHE A 116 -7.59 12.68 -11.77
C PHE A 116 -6.39 12.02 -12.43
N ARG A 117 -6.60 10.99 -13.26
CA ARG A 117 -5.53 10.42 -14.09
C ARG A 117 -5.15 11.34 -15.24
N GLN A 118 -3.87 11.31 -15.57
CA GLN A 118 -3.37 11.95 -16.78
C GLN A 118 -3.91 11.19 -18.01
N PRO A 119 -4.67 11.84 -18.91
CA PRO A 119 -5.26 11.17 -20.07
C PRO A 119 -4.23 10.86 -21.16
N GLU A 120 -3.19 11.67 -21.25
CA GLU A 120 -2.15 11.60 -22.28
C GLU A 120 -0.86 11.02 -21.68
N LYS A 121 -0.35 9.95 -22.27
CA LYS A 121 0.97 9.42 -21.91
C LYS A 121 2.03 10.35 -22.48
N PHE A 122 3.00 10.74 -21.66
CA PHE A 122 4.18 11.45 -22.14
C PHE A 122 4.99 10.56 -23.09
N GLU A 123 5.48 11.14 -24.18
CA GLU A 123 6.23 10.40 -25.20
C GLU A 123 7.66 10.09 -24.72
N ASN A 124 8.19 10.91 -23.81
CA ASN A 124 9.58 10.83 -23.36
C ASN A 124 9.78 11.44 -21.95
N GLU A 125 10.97 11.21 -21.39
CA GLU A 125 11.37 11.72 -20.06
C GLU A 125 11.51 13.25 -20.00
N VAL A 126 11.73 13.92 -21.14
CA VAL A 126 11.84 15.39 -21.19
C VAL A 126 10.46 16.02 -20.94
N GLU A 127 9.41 15.50 -21.58
CA GLU A 127 8.04 15.95 -21.32
C GLU A 127 7.61 15.68 -19.89
N THR A 128 7.98 14.51 -19.36
CA THR A 128 7.74 14.16 -17.96
C THR A 128 8.39 15.17 -17.01
N GLN A 129 9.66 15.51 -17.23
CA GLN A 129 10.36 16.53 -16.46
C GLN A 129 9.66 17.89 -16.56
N VAL A 130 9.35 18.35 -17.77
CA VAL A 130 8.70 19.65 -18.00
C VAL A 130 7.37 19.71 -17.27
N PHE A 131 6.57 18.65 -17.33
CA PHE A 131 5.31 18.54 -16.61
C PHE A 131 5.51 18.67 -15.09
N LEU A 132 6.40 17.86 -14.52
CA LEU A 132 6.65 17.81 -13.08
C LEU A 132 7.16 19.16 -12.53
N LEU A 133 8.12 19.78 -13.21
CA LEU A 133 8.74 21.03 -12.75
C LEU A 133 7.86 22.26 -12.99
N SER A 134 7.14 22.32 -14.12
CA SER A 134 6.30 23.48 -14.46
C SER A 134 5.00 23.51 -13.66
N ASN A 135 4.53 22.35 -13.19
CA ASN A 135 3.32 22.25 -12.38
C ASN A 135 3.59 22.11 -10.89
N PHE A 136 4.85 22.13 -10.44
CA PHE A 136 5.15 22.12 -9.01
C PHE A 136 4.60 23.40 -8.35
N PRO A 137 3.86 23.32 -7.23
CA PRO A 137 3.08 24.42 -6.66
C PRO A 137 3.94 25.41 -5.85
N CYS A 138 5.03 25.92 -6.41
CA CYS A 138 5.96 26.84 -5.73
C CYS A 138 5.28 28.10 -5.18
N ASN A 139 4.23 28.58 -5.86
CA ASN A 139 3.48 29.79 -5.51
C ASN A 139 2.52 29.62 -4.33
N VAL A 140 2.32 28.40 -3.84
CA VAL A 140 1.47 28.12 -2.67
C VAL A 140 2.21 28.36 -1.36
N PHE A 141 3.53 28.20 -1.37
CA PHE A 141 4.36 28.30 -0.17
C PHE A 141 4.86 29.73 0.04
N SER A 142 4.92 30.16 1.31
CA SER A 142 5.38 31.51 1.66
C SER A 142 6.90 31.65 1.61
N ASN A 143 7.63 30.54 1.77
CA ASN A 143 9.09 30.50 1.77
C ASN A 143 9.57 29.37 0.86
N CYS A 144 10.51 29.67 -0.04
CA CYS A 144 11.08 28.66 -0.93
C CYS A 144 11.77 27.52 -0.19
N GLN A 145 12.36 27.79 0.98
CA GLN A 145 13.01 26.77 1.81
C GLN A 145 12.09 25.62 2.18
N GLU A 146 10.77 25.84 2.22
CA GLU A 146 9.81 24.78 2.57
C GLU A 146 9.73 23.66 1.51
N TYR A 147 9.99 23.97 0.24
CA TYR A 147 9.85 23.00 -0.85
C TYR A 147 11.12 22.79 -1.69
N GLN A 148 12.11 23.67 -1.55
CA GLN A 148 13.28 23.73 -2.42
C GLN A 148 14.04 22.39 -2.47
N GLY A 149 14.21 21.72 -1.32
CA GLY A 149 14.92 20.45 -1.24
C GLY A 149 14.27 19.36 -2.10
N ILE A 150 12.94 19.22 -2.05
CA ILE A 150 12.21 18.28 -2.89
C ILE A 150 12.24 18.70 -4.36
N TYR A 151 12.06 20.00 -4.64
CA TYR A 151 12.06 20.52 -6.01
C TYR A 151 13.40 20.30 -6.73
N ASP A 152 14.51 20.57 -6.05
CA ASP A 152 15.86 20.36 -6.60
C ASP A 152 16.14 18.88 -6.83
N LEU A 153 15.79 18.01 -5.88
CA LEU A 153 15.92 16.56 -6.07
C LEU A 153 15.03 16.05 -7.21
N LEU A 154 13.81 16.57 -7.35
CA LEU A 154 12.93 16.22 -8.46
C LEU A 154 13.55 16.59 -9.81
N LYS A 155 14.17 17.77 -9.89
CA LYS A 155 14.91 18.23 -11.06
C LYS A 155 16.12 17.35 -11.35
N ASP A 156 16.90 17.01 -10.33
CA ASP A 156 18.10 16.17 -10.48
C ASP A 156 17.77 14.74 -10.91
N LEU A 157 16.77 14.12 -10.28
CA LEU A 157 16.30 12.77 -10.62
C LEU A 157 15.79 12.70 -12.07
N THR A 158 15.00 13.69 -12.49
CA THR A 158 14.49 13.74 -13.87
C THR A 158 15.60 14.05 -14.88
N ASN A 159 16.58 14.91 -14.54
CA ASN A 159 17.76 15.14 -15.36
C ASN A 159 18.58 13.86 -15.56
N GLU A 160 18.72 13.06 -14.50
CA GLU A 160 19.45 11.79 -14.56
C GLU A 160 18.73 10.79 -15.47
N LYS A 161 17.41 10.66 -15.36
CA LYS A 161 16.60 9.82 -16.28
C LYS A 161 16.74 10.23 -17.75
N ILE A 162 16.76 11.54 -18.03
CA ILE A 162 16.94 12.05 -19.40
C ILE A 162 18.33 11.68 -19.95
N LYS A 163 19.37 11.81 -19.13
CA LYS A 163 20.76 11.50 -19.52
C LYS A 163 20.98 10.01 -19.71
N CYS A 164 20.35 9.20 -18.88
CA CYS A 164 20.55 7.77 -18.80
C CYS A 164 19.24 7.04 -19.02
N GLN A 165 18.85 6.95 -20.29
CA GLN A 165 17.73 6.12 -20.73
C GLN A 165 17.93 4.69 -20.19
N ASP A 166 16.88 4.12 -19.60
CA ASP A 166 16.83 2.77 -19.01
C ASP A 166 17.56 2.55 -17.66
N ILE A 167 18.01 3.59 -16.96
CA ILE A 167 18.52 3.42 -15.58
C ILE A 167 17.36 3.40 -14.57
N ASP A 168 17.24 2.28 -13.86
CA ASP A 168 16.46 2.22 -12.62
C ASP A 168 17.25 2.89 -11.48
N LEU A 169 16.93 4.16 -11.23
CA LEU A 169 17.56 4.95 -10.16
C LEU A 169 17.35 4.34 -8.78
N LEU A 170 16.22 3.67 -8.55
CA LEU A 170 15.94 3.04 -7.26
C LEU A 170 16.80 1.80 -7.07
N ALA A 171 17.03 1.00 -8.11
CA ALA A 171 17.92 -0.16 -8.03
C ALA A 171 19.33 0.20 -7.56
N ASN A 172 19.79 1.42 -7.83
CA ASN A 172 21.13 1.90 -7.48
C ASN A 172 21.24 2.52 -6.07
N GLU A 173 20.14 2.67 -5.34
CA GLU A 173 20.18 3.22 -3.98
C GLU A 173 20.96 2.32 -3.02
N PRO A 174 21.81 2.90 -2.13
CA PRO A 174 22.60 2.12 -1.19
C PRO A 174 21.70 1.31 -0.26
N PHE A 175 22.10 0.07 0.01
CA PHE A 175 21.34 -0.87 0.82
C PHE A 175 22.07 -1.18 2.13
N ASP A 176 21.38 -0.99 3.25
CA ASP A 176 21.83 -1.41 4.58
C ASP A 176 21.54 -2.91 4.74
N LYS A 177 22.61 -3.72 4.72
CA LYS A 177 22.52 -5.18 4.81
C LYS A 177 22.02 -5.67 6.16
N ASP A 178 22.27 -4.92 7.23
CA ASP A 178 21.92 -5.36 8.58
C ASP A 178 20.42 -5.16 8.83
N LYS A 179 19.87 -4.06 8.32
CA LYS A 179 18.43 -3.74 8.44
C LYS A 179 17.58 -4.28 7.30
N SER A 180 18.20 -4.73 6.22
CA SER A 180 17.54 -5.06 4.95
C SER A 180 16.68 -3.90 4.40
N LEU A 181 17.17 -2.67 4.55
CA LEU A 181 16.50 -1.44 4.11
C LEU A 181 17.42 -0.61 3.22
N ARG A 182 16.84 0.20 2.34
CA ARG A 182 17.59 1.23 1.59
C ARG A 182 18.00 2.37 2.51
N ASN A 183 19.26 2.79 2.42
CA ASN A 183 19.79 3.92 3.17
C ASN A 183 19.60 5.25 2.41
N THR A 184 18.40 5.44 1.86
CA THR A 184 18.01 6.65 1.13
C THR A 184 17.40 7.64 2.10
N ASN A 185 17.82 8.90 2.07
CA ASN A 185 17.25 9.91 2.96
C ASN A 185 15.78 10.22 2.59
N VAL A 186 15.02 10.71 3.56
CA VAL A 186 13.57 10.90 3.39
C VAL A 186 13.25 11.94 2.32
N THR A 187 13.99 13.05 2.21
CA THR A 187 13.74 14.06 1.16
C THR A 187 13.81 13.44 -0.24
N LYS A 188 14.79 12.56 -0.50
CA LYS A 188 14.92 11.84 -1.78
C LYS A 188 13.84 10.79 -1.98
N ILE A 189 13.42 10.08 -0.92
CA ILE A 189 12.27 9.16 -0.97
C ILE A 189 11.00 9.88 -1.42
N LEU A 190 10.72 11.06 -0.84
CA LEU A 190 9.55 11.88 -1.20
C LEU A 190 9.61 12.36 -2.66
N ALA A 191 10.80 12.77 -3.13
CA ALA A 191 11.01 13.13 -4.53
C ALA A 191 10.80 11.92 -5.46
N TYR A 192 11.30 10.73 -5.11
CA TYR A 192 11.06 9.50 -5.86
C TYR A 192 9.56 9.20 -5.99
N PHE A 193 8.82 9.32 -4.89
CA PHE A 193 7.37 9.10 -4.91
C PHE A 193 6.69 10.05 -5.92
N LEU A 194 7.01 11.35 -5.88
CA LEU A 194 6.49 12.33 -6.84
C LEU A 194 6.90 12.04 -8.29
N THR A 195 8.13 11.58 -8.56
CA THR A 195 8.54 11.19 -9.92
C THR A 195 7.75 10.00 -10.48
N GLN A 196 7.24 9.12 -9.62
CA GLN A 196 6.51 7.92 -10.05
C GLN A 196 5.01 8.17 -10.19
N ILE A 197 4.40 8.87 -9.22
CA ILE A 197 2.96 9.14 -9.24
C ILE A 197 2.60 10.35 -10.10
N GLY A 198 3.45 11.39 -10.11
CA GLY A 198 3.16 12.66 -10.77
C GLY A 198 2.79 12.53 -12.25
N PRO A 199 3.55 11.80 -13.08
CA PRO A 199 3.25 11.68 -14.51
C PRO A 199 1.94 10.93 -14.81
N LYS A 200 1.35 10.26 -13.80
CA LYS A 200 0.10 9.52 -13.90
C LYS A 200 -1.11 10.36 -13.45
N LEU A 201 -0.89 11.57 -12.93
CA LEU A 201 -1.91 12.48 -12.42
C LEU A 201 -2.13 13.67 -13.36
N CYS A 202 -3.37 14.18 -13.41
CA CYS A 202 -3.65 15.46 -14.04
C CYS A 202 -3.01 16.62 -13.26
N VAL A 203 -2.93 17.81 -13.87
CA VAL A 203 -2.23 18.98 -13.30
C VAL A 203 -2.75 19.33 -11.90
N GLU A 204 -4.07 19.34 -11.70
CA GLU A 204 -4.70 19.69 -10.43
C GLU A 204 -4.36 18.67 -9.34
N ALA A 205 -4.49 17.38 -9.64
CA ALA A 205 -4.18 16.30 -8.70
C ALA A 205 -2.70 16.25 -8.34
N TYR A 206 -1.82 16.45 -9.32
CA TYR A 206 -0.38 16.50 -9.08
C TYR A 206 0.01 17.67 -8.16
N ARG A 207 -0.58 18.87 -8.37
CA ARG A 207 -0.35 20.03 -7.50
C ARG A 207 -0.77 19.74 -6.06
N GLU A 208 -1.96 19.18 -5.86
CA GLU A 208 -2.45 18.80 -4.55
C GLU A 208 -1.55 17.74 -3.88
N MET A 209 -1.10 16.73 -4.64
CA MET A 209 -0.17 15.71 -4.15
C MET A 209 1.19 16.30 -3.76
N ALA A 210 1.74 17.21 -4.55
CA ALA A 210 3.01 17.87 -4.23
C ALA A 210 2.89 18.72 -2.94
N ILE A 211 1.77 19.43 -2.74
CA ILE A 211 1.51 20.16 -1.49
C ILE A 211 1.44 19.22 -0.30
N PHE A 212 0.70 18.13 -0.44
CA PHE A 212 0.60 17.10 0.60
C PHE A 212 1.98 16.55 1.00
N VAL A 213 2.82 16.23 0.01
CA VAL A 213 4.19 15.74 0.24
C VAL A 213 5.08 16.79 0.93
N VAL A 214 5.02 18.06 0.54
CA VAL A 214 5.77 19.14 1.20
C VAL A 214 5.31 19.35 2.64
N PHE A 215 4.00 19.31 2.90
CA PHE A 215 3.48 19.36 4.27
C PHE A 215 3.93 18.18 5.12
N TYR A 216 4.00 16.98 4.53
CA TYR A 216 4.50 15.81 5.22
C TYR A 216 5.99 15.95 5.59
N GLN A 217 6.82 16.45 4.65
CA GLN A 217 8.23 16.79 4.91
C GLN A 217 8.36 17.80 6.06
N LYS A 218 7.56 18.87 6.03
CA LYS A 218 7.58 19.91 7.08
C LYS A 218 7.21 19.34 8.45
N CYS A 219 6.23 18.43 8.50
CA CYS A 219 5.86 17.73 9.72
C CYS A 219 7.02 16.86 10.24
N LEU A 220 7.64 16.07 9.37
CA LEU A 220 8.82 15.24 9.69
C LEU A 220 9.98 16.08 10.25
N ASN A 221 10.27 17.21 9.60
CA ASN A 221 11.31 18.13 10.07
C ASN A 221 10.98 18.77 11.43
N THR A 222 9.68 18.96 11.73
CA THR A 222 9.24 19.58 12.99
C THR A 222 9.26 18.59 14.16
N ILE A 223 8.72 17.38 13.97
CA ILE A 223 8.46 16.44 15.08
C ILE A 223 9.13 15.06 14.91
N GLY A 224 9.79 14.79 13.79
CA GLY A 224 10.35 13.46 13.48
C GLY A 224 11.40 12.98 14.48
N TYR A 225 12.33 13.84 14.90
CA TYR A 225 13.32 13.48 15.91
C TYR A 225 12.68 13.17 17.27
N GLN A 226 11.67 13.96 17.67
CA GLN A 226 10.93 13.71 18.89
C GLN A 226 10.16 12.38 18.84
N ALA A 227 9.58 12.05 17.68
CA ALA A 227 8.88 10.79 17.46
C ALA A 227 9.83 9.58 17.61
N ILE A 228 11.04 9.65 17.04
CA ILE A 228 12.07 8.60 17.21
C ILE A 228 12.45 8.44 18.69
N LEU A 229 12.72 9.55 19.39
CA LEU A 229 13.09 9.50 20.81
C LEU A 229 11.98 8.87 21.67
N ASN A 230 10.72 9.21 21.40
CA ASN A 230 9.57 8.63 22.10
C ASN A 230 9.43 7.14 21.82
N TYR A 231 9.57 6.72 20.56
CA TYR A 231 9.55 5.32 20.15
C TYR A 231 10.63 4.50 20.87
N GLN A 232 11.86 5.01 20.94
CA GLN A 232 12.98 4.35 21.62
C GLN A 232 12.80 4.28 23.14
N LYS A 233 12.20 5.30 23.76
CA LYS A 233 11.85 5.26 25.20
C LYS A 233 10.81 4.18 25.48
N GLY A 234 9.84 3.99 24.58
CA GLY A 234 8.85 2.92 24.68
C GLY A 234 9.48 1.53 24.68
N LEU A 235 10.49 1.30 23.84
CA LEU A 235 11.23 0.03 23.77
C LEU A 235 12.04 -0.27 25.06
N LYS A 236 12.65 0.76 25.67
CA LYS A 236 13.46 0.60 26.89
C LYS A 236 12.66 0.14 28.12
N ASN A 237 11.35 0.38 28.14
CA ASN A 237 10.48 -0.07 29.22
C ASN A 237 10.16 -1.58 29.14
N GLY A 238 10.55 -2.27 28.07
CA GLY A 238 10.47 -3.73 27.95
C GLY A 238 11.85 -4.38 27.86
N ASP A 239 12.51 -4.62 29.00
CA ASP A 239 13.66 -5.52 29.26
C ASP A 239 14.85 -5.62 28.26
N HIS A 240 14.93 -4.81 27.21
CA HIS A 240 15.94 -4.92 26.17
C HIS A 240 17.07 -3.89 26.30
N LYS A 241 18.29 -4.38 26.04
CA LYS A 241 19.58 -3.71 26.22
C LYS A 241 19.62 -2.32 25.57
N GLN A 242 20.20 -1.37 26.30
CA GLN A 242 20.49 0.00 25.87
C GLN A 242 21.26 0.03 24.54
N LEU A 243 20.66 0.62 23.51
CA LEU A 243 21.38 1.14 22.35
C LEU A 243 21.95 2.52 22.72
N ASP A 244 23.27 2.64 22.68
CA ASP A 244 23.99 3.91 22.82
C ASP A 244 23.76 4.74 21.56
N ILE A 245 22.79 5.65 21.61
CA ILE A 245 22.63 6.68 20.61
C ILE A 245 23.53 7.82 21.03
N LYS A 246 24.51 8.14 20.18
CA LYS A 246 25.33 9.35 20.34
C LYS A 246 24.41 10.56 20.18
N GLU A 247 23.99 11.14 21.31
CA GLU A 247 23.09 12.30 21.41
C GLU A 247 23.64 13.58 20.74
N GLU A 248 24.90 13.59 20.30
CA GLU A 248 25.58 14.81 19.85
C GLU A 248 25.31 15.25 18.39
N VAL A 249 24.58 14.48 17.58
CA VAL A 249 24.55 14.74 16.11
C VAL A 249 23.45 15.70 15.62
N THR A 250 22.37 15.98 16.35
CA THR A 250 21.09 16.36 15.67
C THR A 250 20.47 17.73 15.98
N GLN A 251 21.14 18.71 16.57
CA GLN A 251 20.47 20.00 16.84
C GLN A 251 20.34 20.95 15.64
N ASN A 252 21.11 20.75 14.56
CA ASN A 252 21.18 21.74 13.46
C ASN A 252 20.83 21.20 12.07
N GLN A 253 20.47 19.92 11.92
CA GLN A 253 20.14 19.34 10.62
C GLN A 253 18.66 18.99 10.54
N GLU A 254 18.06 19.14 9.37
CA GLU A 254 16.69 18.75 9.14
C GLU A 254 16.55 17.22 9.15
N PHE A 255 15.45 16.73 9.74
CA PHE A 255 15.18 15.30 9.85
C PHE A 255 15.25 14.60 8.49
N CYS A 256 14.58 15.18 7.48
CA CYS A 256 14.42 14.52 6.18
C CYS A 256 15.73 14.39 5.39
N ASP A 257 16.71 15.24 5.69
CA ASP A 257 18.00 15.24 5.00
C ASP A 257 18.98 14.20 5.57
N VAL A 258 18.80 13.84 6.84
CA VAL A 258 19.71 12.94 7.59
C VAL A 258 19.13 11.55 7.75
N GLN A 259 17.84 11.44 8.07
CA GLN A 259 17.20 10.17 8.38
C GLN A 259 16.79 9.43 7.11
N ASN A 260 16.82 8.10 7.18
CA ASN A 260 16.28 7.23 6.14
C ASN A 260 14.77 6.96 6.36
N GLY A 261 14.17 6.14 5.49
CA GLY A 261 12.74 5.82 5.54
C GLY A 261 12.28 4.94 6.72
N GLU A 262 13.18 4.42 7.56
CA GLU A 262 12.84 3.41 8.58
C GLU A 262 11.72 3.89 9.52
N HIS A 263 11.81 5.14 9.97
CA HIS A 263 10.93 5.74 10.98
C HIS A 263 9.96 6.78 10.42
N ILE A 264 9.85 6.90 9.10
CA ILE A 264 9.04 7.94 8.44
C ILE A 264 7.57 7.90 8.87
N LEU A 265 7.03 6.70 9.12
CA LEU A 265 5.62 6.47 9.43
C LEU A 265 5.25 6.77 10.90
N LEU A 266 6.22 7.00 11.80
CA LEU A 266 5.96 7.25 13.23
C LEU A 266 5.08 8.50 13.47
N ILE A 267 5.13 9.46 12.55
CA ILE A 267 4.39 10.72 12.65
C ILE A 267 3.08 10.72 11.87
N ALA A 268 2.68 9.60 11.24
CA ALA A 268 1.55 9.59 10.30
C ALA A 268 0.24 10.07 10.95
N ASN A 269 -0.05 9.63 12.18
CA ASN A 269 -1.24 10.05 12.91
C ASN A 269 -1.19 11.54 13.28
N ASP A 270 -0.07 12.01 13.83
CA ASP A 270 0.09 13.42 14.20
C ASP A 270 0.03 14.34 12.97
N PHE A 271 0.59 13.88 11.86
CA PHE A 271 0.50 14.57 10.58
C PHE A 271 -0.95 14.74 10.14
N ILE A 272 -1.71 13.65 10.06
CA ILE A 272 -3.09 13.69 9.57
C ILE A 272 -4.02 14.44 10.51
N LEU A 273 -3.92 14.19 11.82
CA LEU A 273 -4.90 14.66 12.79
C LEU A 273 -4.62 16.09 13.28
N SER A 274 -3.35 16.49 13.31
CA SER A 274 -2.95 17.78 13.90
C SER A 274 -2.30 18.69 12.88
N PHE A 275 -1.24 18.24 12.21
CA PHE A 275 -0.41 19.10 11.37
C PHE A 275 -1.10 19.52 10.07
N LEU A 276 -1.70 18.57 9.37
CA LEU A 276 -2.28 18.78 8.05
C LEU A 276 -3.48 19.75 8.08
N PRO A 277 -4.47 19.62 8.99
CA PRO A 277 -5.55 20.60 9.11
C PRO A 277 -5.02 22.02 9.42
N GLN A 278 -4.03 22.14 10.30
CA GLN A 278 -3.43 23.43 10.65
C GLN A 278 -2.68 24.06 9.49
N SER A 279 -2.04 23.25 8.64
CA SER A 279 -1.30 23.73 7.46
C SER A 279 -2.22 24.37 6.40
N TYR A 280 -3.52 24.05 6.43
CA TYR A 280 -4.51 24.66 5.53
C TYR A 280 -5.12 25.97 6.04
N LEU A 281 -4.96 26.32 7.32
CA LEU A 281 -5.56 27.54 7.92
C LEU A 281 -5.04 28.86 7.32
N GLY A 282 -3.99 28.85 6.49
CA GLY A 282 -3.52 30.02 5.73
C GLY A 282 -3.75 29.92 4.23
N LEU A 283 -4.37 28.83 3.76
CA LEU A 283 -4.54 28.52 2.35
C LEU A 283 -6.02 28.47 1.94
N GLU A 284 -6.95 29.01 2.74
CA GLU A 284 -8.39 28.73 2.55
C GLU A 284 -8.90 29.19 1.17
N ALA A 285 -8.33 30.27 0.62
CA ALA A 285 -8.66 30.75 -0.71
C ALA A 285 -8.27 29.76 -1.82
N ILE A 286 -7.11 29.10 -1.66
CA ILE A 286 -6.59 28.12 -2.60
C ILE A 286 -7.26 26.76 -2.38
N GLU A 287 -7.42 26.35 -1.11
CA GLU A 287 -8.01 25.10 -0.68
C GLU A 287 -9.46 24.90 -1.16
N LYS A 288 -10.22 25.99 -1.34
CA LYS A 288 -11.56 25.94 -1.93
C LYS A 288 -11.59 25.30 -3.33
N ASN A 289 -10.48 25.35 -4.05
CA ASN A 289 -10.36 24.74 -5.37
C ASN A 289 -9.80 23.31 -5.30
N PHE A 290 -9.30 22.88 -4.14
CA PHE A 290 -8.77 21.54 -3.96
C PHE A 290 -9.91 20.53 -3.93
N LYS A 291 -9.69 19.37 -4.54
CA LYS A 291 -10.68 18.30 -4.66
C LYS A 291 -10.27 17.05 -3.88
N ILE A 292 -8.97 16.85 -3.63
CA ILE A 292 -8.43 15.65 -2.99
C ILE A 292 -8.13 15.94 -1.52
N PHE A 293 -7.34 16.98 -1.23
CA PHE A 293 -6.87 17.30 0.12
C PHE A 293 -7.41 18.63 0.66
N GLY A 294 -7.42 18.74 1.99
CA GLY A 294 -7.89 19.92 2.73
C GLY A 294 -8.23 19.59 4.18
N SER A 295 -8.72 20.60 4.88
CA SER A 295 -9.03 20.63 6.31
C SER A 295 -10.36 19.97 6.70
N CYS A 296 -11.27 19.75 5.74
CA CYS A 296 -12.56 19.12 6.02
C CYS A 296 -12.43 17.59 6.19
N ALA A 297 -13.34 16.99 6.96
CA ALA A 297 -13.27 15.57 7.33
C ALA A 297 -13.20 14.61 6.12
N GLU A 298 -13.93 14.89 5.04
CA GLU A 298 -13.91 14.07 3.82
C GLU A 298 -12.52 14.07 3.17
N LYS A 299 -11.88 15.24 3.07
CA LYS A 299 -10.54 15.37 2.50
C LYS A 299 -9.44 14.82 3.42
N LEU A 300 -9.64 14.87 4.74
CA LEU A 300 -8.75 14.19 5.68
C LEU A 300 -8.85 12.66 5.56
N LYS A 301 -10.04 12.12 5.28
CA LYS A 301 -10.20 10.69 4.96
C LYS A 301 -9.41 10.31 3.69
N ASN A 302 -9.38 11.17 2.69
CA ASN A 302 -8.54 10.96 1.51
C ASN A 302 -7.06 10.95 1.88
N ALA A 303 -6.61 11.91 2.70
CA ALA A 303 -5.23 11.97 3.20
C ALA A 303 -4.82 10.70 3.95
N VAL A 304 -5.71 10.12 4.76
CA VAL A 304 -5.53 8.84 5.43
C VAL A 304 -5.27 7.71 4.42
N TYR A 305 -6.11 7.58 3.40
CA TYR A 305 -5.98 6.54 2.37
C TYR A 305 -4.68 6.69 1.55
N VAL A 306 -4.33 7.92 1.17
CA VAL A 306 -3.09 8.22 0.45
C VAL A 306 -1.86 7.89 1.31
N THR A 307 -1.87 8.23 2.61
CA THR A 307 -0.78 7.92 3.54
C THR A 307 -0.61 6.40 3.69
N GLN A 308 -1.71 5.65 3.71
CA GLN A 308 -1.66 4.20 3.74
C GLN A 308 -0.97 3.63 2.49
N HIS A 309 -1.39 4.04 1.28
CA HIS A 309 -0.79 3.54 0.05
C HIS A 309 0.66 3.97 -0.10
N PHE A 310 1.00 5.18 0.36
CA PHE A 310 2.39 5.60 0.48
C PHE A 310 3.18 4.68 1.42
N SER A 311 2.60 4.26 2.55
CA SER A 311 3.26 3.29 3.46
C SER A 311 3.51 1.93 2.80
N TYR A 312 2.57 1.44 1.99
CA TYR A 312 2.72 0.19 1.27
C TYR A 312 3.79 0.28 0.18
N TRP A 313 3.84 1.40 -0.53
CA TRP A 313 4.86 1.68 -1.52
C TRP A 313 6.27 1.79 -0.89
N LEU A 314 6.38 2.41 0.29
CA LEU A 314 7.62 2.44 1.05
C LEU A 314 8.07 1.04 1.48
N TYR A 315 7.15 0.20 1.94
CA TYR A 315 7.43 -1.17 2.37
C TYR A 315 7.88 -2.05 1.21
N SER A 316 7.18 -2.00 0.06
CA SER A 316 7.52 -2.80 -1.12
C SER A 316 8.89 -2.44 -1.70
N LEU A 317 9.29 -1.16 -1.63
CA LEU A 317 10.61 -0.69 -2.04
C LEU A 317 11.71 -0.85 -0.98
N LYS A 318 11.40 -1.44 0.19
CA LYS A 318 12.33 -1.63 1.32
C LYS A 318 12.91 -0.30 1.84
N PHE A 319 12.10 0.76 1.86
CA PHE A 319 12.44 2.01 2.56
C PHE A 319 12.07 1.95 4.04
N THR A 320 11.09 1.13 4.41
CA THR A 320 10.66 0.91 5.80
C THR A 320 10.28 -0.56 6.01
N ASN A 321 10.36 -1.01 7.26
CA ASN A 321 9.84 -2.30 7.72
C ASN A 321 8.43 -2.20 8.31
N SER A 322 7.83 -1.00 8.31
CA SER A 322 6.50 -0.75 8.87
C SER A 322 5.45 -0.57 7.78
N ARG A 323 4.23 -1.02 8.06
CA ARG A 323 3.03 -0.77 7.23
C ARG A 323 1.96 -0.14 8.11
N LEU A 324 1.11 0.69 7.50
CA LEU A 324 -0.06 1.23 8.18
C LEU A 324 -1.26 0.32 7.88
N ASP A 325 -1.81 -0.28 8.94
CA ASP A 325 -3.05 -1.05 8.87
C ASP A 325 -4.22 -0.20 9.37
N PHE A 326 -5.38 -0.36 8.75
CA PHE A 326 -6.62 0.22 9.26
C PHE A 326 -7.27 -0.73 10.24
N TYR A 327 -7.52 -0.22 11.44
CA TYR A 327 -8.48 -0.85 12.34
C TYR A 327 -9.84 -0.23 12.06
N THR A 328 -10.74 -1.03 11.49
CA THR A 328 -12.16 -0.72 11.58
C THR A 328 -12.66 -1.22 12.93
N ASP A 329 -13.60 -0.52 13.57
CA ASP A 329 -14.18 -0.94 14.87
C ASP A 329 -14.84 -2.34 14.82
N ASP A 330 -14.97 -2.93 13.63
CA ASP A 330 -15.51 -4.27 13.37
C ASP A 330 -14.44 -5.40 13.40
N ASP A 331 -13.15 -5.09 13.57
CA ASP A 331 -12.01 -6.05 13.66
C ASP A 331 -11.53 -6.31 15.10
#